data_AF-A0A1Y1MMW5-F1
#
_entry.id   AF-A0A1Y1MMW5-F1
#
_cell.length_a   1.000
_cell.length_b   1.000
_cell.length_c   1.000
_cell.angle_alpha   90.00
_cell.angle_beta   90.00
_cell.angle_gamma   90.00
#
_symmetry.space_group_name_H-M   'P 1'
#
loop_
_entity.id
_entity.type
_entity.pdbx_description
1 polymer ?
#
loop_
_entity_poly.entity_id
_entity_poly.type
_entity_poly.pdbx_seq_one_letter_code
_entity_poly.pdbx_strand_id
1 'polypeptide(L)'
;RALRSPLADSGNRANPEKSPTSDSRSFPYEVFSGVLDDLLPLVEMEQNFIIDFFHATTLEQADFTDAVAVNAPRDRRGGDLKRHRLMEPDRDLARRVTRSMEVIFAFLESELQRLMEWVVGQDPLQGVGVLAALERKLSEISQSNQDYLNTLLQKLHSLLEGRFSKFVEEQIKAIEETKVKINKRKGVISFFRVFPAFMSAVENMMSRLDANS
;
A
#
# COMPACT_ATOMS: atom_id res chain seq x y z
N ARG A 1 -61.78 32.31 -13.46
CA ARG A 1 -62.56 31.04 -13.38
C ARG A 1 -61.79 30.09 -12.50
N ALA A 2 -62.26 29.93 -11.27
CA ALA A 2 -61.81 28.92 -10.33
C ALA A 2 -62.49 27.59 -10.65
N LEU A 3 -61.76 26.48 -10.51
CA LEU A 3 -62.30 25.21 -10.03
C LEU A 3 -61.23 24.60 -9.08
N ARG A 4 -61.47 24.80 -7.79
CA ARG A 4 -60.86 24.02 -6.69
C ARG A 4 -61.73 22.79 -6.43
N SER A 5 -61.13 21.73 -5.88
CA SER A 5 -61.52 21.00 -4.64
C SER A 5 -61.32 19.47 -4.78
N PRO A 6 -61.15 18.68 -3.69
CA PRO A 6 -60.62 18.99 -2.36
C PRO A 6 -59.51 18.03 -1.87
N LEU A 7 -58.88 18.52 -0.80
CA LEU A 7 -58.12 17.84 0.24
C LEU A 7 -58.96 16.79 1.01
N ALA A 8 -58.42 15.59 1.21
CA ALA A 8 -58.64 14.73 2.37
C ALA A 8 -57.47 13.72 2.41
N ASP A 9 -56.43 13.89 3.21
CA ASP A 9 -56.31 13.81 4.68
C ASP A 9 -55.54 12.53 5.06
N SER A 10 -54.70 12.68 6.08
CA SER A 10 -54.05 11.65 6.88
C SER A 10 -52.86 10.86 6.30
N GLY A 11 -51.69 11.24 6.82
CA GLY A 11 -50.89 10.26 7.56
C GLY A 11 -49.72 9.61 6.83
N ASN A 12 -48.60 10.32 6.72
CA ASN A 12 -47.32 9.81 7.20
C ASN A 12 -46.24 10.89 7.08
N ARG A 13 -45.89 11.52 8.21
CA ARG A 13 -44.56 12.09 8.37
C ARG A 13 -43.59 10.91 8.50
N ALA A 14 -43.22 10.33 7.37
CA ALA A 14 -42.01 9.52 7.30
C ALA A 14 -40.84 10.49 7.45
N ASN A 15 -40.38 10.62 8.70
CA ASN A 15 -39.02 11.00 9.00
C ASN A 15 -38.13 10.19 8.05
N PRO A 16 -37.28 10.79 7.19
CA PRO A 16 -36.27 9.99 6.53
C PRO A 16 -35.36 9.58 7.67
N GLU A 17 -35.56 8.36 8.18
CA GLU A 17 -34.50 7.62 8.83
C GLU A 17 -33.31 7.79 7.91
N LYS A 18 -32.33 8.57 8.37
CA LYS A 18 -30.98 8.48 7.85
C LYS A 18 -30.62 7.03 8.05
N SER A 19 -30.84 6.22 7.02
CA SER A 19 -30.05 5.04 6.77
C SER A 19 -28.63 5.47 7.08
N PRO A 20 -27.89 4.77 7.95
CA PRO A 20 -26.46 4.93 7.92
C PRO A 20 -26.09 4.34 6.57
N THR A 21 -26.10 5.18 5.54
CA THR A 21 -25.10 5.07 4.50
C THR A 21 -23.83 4.96 5.31
N SER A 22 -23.30 3.75 5.43
CA SER A 22 -21.93 3.56 5.80
C SER A 22 -21.21 4.54 4.90
N ASP A 23 -20.79 5.67 5.46
CA ASP A 23 -19.73 6.45 4.86
C ASP A 23 -18.71 5.38 4.51
N SER A 24 -18.52 5.14 3.21
CA SER A 24 -17.52 4.25 2.65
C SER A 24 -16.16 4.88 2.95
N ARG A 25 -15.85 5.08 4.23
CA ARG A 25 -14.55 5.47 4.72
C ARG A 25 -13.70 4.25 4.52
N SER A 26 -12.87 4.33 3.48
CA SER A 26 -11.80 3.39 3.25
C SER A 26 -11.07 3.15 4.55
N PHE A 27 -10.71 1.89 4.82
CA PHE A 27 -9.88 1.60 5.98
C PHE A 27 -8.55 2.35 5.84
N PRO A 28 -7.95 2.84 6.94
CA PRO A 28 -6.65 3.52 6.88
C PRO A 28 -5.59 2.77 6.07
N TYR A 29 -5.53 1.43 6.16
CA TYR A 29 -4.61 0.63 5.33
C TYR A 29 -4.92 0.69 3.82
N GLU A 30 -6.19 0.85 3.42
CA GLU A 30 -6.60 0.99 2.03
C GLU A 30 -6.10 2.32 1.45
N VAL A 31 -6.03 3.38 2.27
CA VAL A 31 -5.43 4.66 1.88
C VAL A 31 -3.94 4.49 1.60
N PHE A 32 -3.21 3.78 2.49
CA PHE A 32 -1.79 3.49 2.27
C PHE A 32 -1.57 2.66 1.01
N SER A 33 -2.38 1.60 0.80
CA SER A 33 -2.31 0.79 -0.42
C SER A 33 -2.55 1.65 -1.67
N GLY A 34 -3.61 2.47 -1.67
CA GLY A 34 -3.92 3.35 -2.80
C GLY A 34 -2.79 4.32 -3.12
N VAL A 35 -2.16 4.90 -2.10
CA VAL A 35 -0.98 5.74 -2.28
C VAL A 35 0.18 4.97 -2.93
N LEU A 36 0.44 3.72 -2.53
CA LEU A 36 1.47 2.90 -3.17
C LEU A 36 1.12 2.54 -4.62
N ASP A 37 -0.16 2.21 -4.88
CA ASP A 37 -0.65 1.86 -6.21
C ASP A 37 -0.50 3.04 -7.20
N ASP A 38 -0.68 4.28 -6.73
CA ASP A 38 -0.50 5.48 -7.54
C ASP A 38 0.97 5.91 -7.64
N LEU A 39 1.73 5.85 -6.53
CA LEU A 39 3.05 6.46 -6.44
C LEU A 39 4.17 5.60 -7.02
N LEU A 40 4.19 4.30 -6.71
CA LEU A 40 5.29 3.42 -7.11
C LEU A 40 5.48 3.35 -8.63
N PRO A 41 4.41 3.28 -9.46
CA PRO A 41 4.55 3.33 -10.91
C PRO A 41 5.19 4.64 -11.41
N LEU A 42 4.97 5.77 -10.73
CA LEU A 42 5.60 7.04 -11.10
C LEU A 42 7.12 7.01 -10.84
N VAL A 43 7.54 6.44 -9.71
CA VAL A 43 8.96 6.28 -9.37
C VAL A 43 9.65 5.31 -10.32
N GLU A 44 8.98 4.21 -10.67
CA GLU A 44 9.47 3.26 -11.66
C GLU A 44 9.61 3.90 -13.06
N MET A 45 8.61 4.67 -13.50
CA MET A 45 8.70 5.42 -14.76
C MET A 45 9.89 6.37 -14.77
N GLU A 46 10.17 7.06 -13.66
CA GLU A 46 11.33 7.95 -13.55
C GLU A 46 12.65 7.18 -13.65
N GLN A 47 12.77 6.04 -12.97
CA GLN A 47 13.96 5.18 -13.10
C GLN A 47 14.16 4.72 -14.55
N ASN A 48 13.07 4.28 -15.19
CA ASN A 48 13.08 3.83 -16.58
C ASN A 48 13.45 4.97 -17.53
N PHE A 49 12.99 6.19 -17.27
CA PHE A 49 13.38 7.38 -18.01
C PHE A 49 14.88 7.66 -17.87
N ILE A 50 15.43 7.61 -16.65
CA ILE A 50 16.87 7.81 -16.40
C ILE A 50 17.69 6.78 -17.17
N ILE A 51 17.27 5.51 -17.14
CA ILE A 51 17.96 4.44 -17.87
C ILE A 51 17.94 4.70 -19.37
N ASP A 52 16.79 5.04 -19.96
CA ASP A 52 16.67 5.32 -21.39
C ASP A 52 17.46 6.56 -21.80
N PHE A 53 17.34 7.63 -21.02
CA PHE A 53 17.95 8.91 -21.33
C PHE A 53 19.48 8.81 -21.36
N PHE A 54 20.06 8.13 -20.37
CA PHE A 54 21.51 7.92 -20.28
C PHE A 54 22.01 6.65 -20.96
N HIS A 55 21.11 5.85 -21.56
CA HIS A 55 21.43 4.52 -22.07
C HIS A 55 22.17 3.68 -21.01
N ALA A 56 21.72 3.78 -19.76
CA ALA A 56 22.36 3.19 -18.59
C ALA A 56 21.97 1.72 -18.42
N THR A 57 22.17 0.92 -19.47
CA THR A 57 21.98 -0.53 -19.44
C THR A 57 23.00 -1.23 -20.34
N THR A 58 23.41 -2.46 -19.97
CA THR A 58 24.25 -3.31 -20.84
C THR A 58 23.43 -4.30 -21.68
N LEU A 59 22.12 -4.35 -21.48
CA LEU A 59 21.21 -5.25 -22.19
C LEU A 59 20.95 -4.79 -23.63
N GLU A 60 21.13 -3.51 -23.91
CA GLU A 60 21.00 -2.94 -25.24
C GLU A 60 22.39 -2.58 -25.78
N GLN A 61 22.74 -3.16 -26.94
CA GLN A 61 23.96 -2.84 -27.66
C GLN A 61 23.59 -2.09 -28.93
N ALA A 62 23.34 -0.80 -28.81
CA ALA A 62 23.19 0.09 -29.95
C ALA A 62 24.28 1.15 -29.90
N ASP A 63 25.07 1.27 -30.97
CA ASP A 63 25.96 2.41 -31.11
C ASP A 63 25.14 3.70 -31.30
N PHE A 64 25.60 4.80 -30.73
CA PHE A 64 24.86 6.08 -30.80
C PHE A 64 24.65 6.52 -32.24
N THR A 65 25.64 6.31 -33.11
CA THR A 65 25.54 6.70 -34.52
C THR A 65 24.44 5.92 -35.25
N ASP A 66 24.36 4.60 -35.00
CA ASP A 66 23.33 3.73 -35.53
C ASP A 66 21.95 4.08 -34.94
N ALA A 67 21.84 4.29 -33.63
CA ALA A 67 20.58 4.65 -32.98
C ALA A 67 19.97 5.97 -33.52
N VAL A 68 20.81 6.96 -33.81
CA VAL A 68 20.42 8.25 -34.38
C VAL A 68 20.03 8.12 -35.86
N ALA A 69 20.69 7.23 -36.61
CA ALA A 69 20.45 6.99 -38.04
C ALA A 69 19.18 6.17 -38.31
N VAL A 70 18.81 5.25 -37.41
CA VAL A 70 17.63 4.37 -37.57
C VAL A 70 16.32 5.16 -37.53
N ASN A 71 16.24 6.23 -36.75
CA ASN A 71 15.01 7.02 -36.58
C ASN A 71 15.24 8.52 -36.85
N ALA A 72 14.57 9.04 -37.88
CA ALA A 72 14.54 10.48 -38.15
C ALA A 72 13.98 11.24 -36.92
N PRO A 73 14.45 12.47 -36.61
CA PRO A 73 14.07 13.18 -35.40
C PRO A 73 12.56 13.27 -35.12
N ARG A 74 11.75 13.43 -36.17
CA ARG A 74 10.28 13.51 -36.10
C ARG A 74 9.60 12.18 -35.72
N ASP A 75 10.27 11.07 -36.00
CA ASP A 75 9.76 9.70 -35.84
C ASP A 75 10.25 9.06 -34.54
N ARG A 76 11.17 9.72 -33.81
CA ARG A 76 11.59 9.31 -32.48
C ARG A 76 10.42 9.39 -31.52
N ARG A 77 10.15 8.28 -30.84
CA ARG A 77 9.17 8.15 -29.76
C ARG A 77 9.87 7.53 -28.56
N GLY A 78 9.46 7.89 -27.36
CA GLY A 78 9.93 7.21 -26.15
C GLY A 78 9.44 5.78 -26.09
N GLY A 79 10.17 4.94 -25.36
CA GLY A 79 9.74 3.58 -25.05
C GLY A 79 8.60 3.54 -24.03
N ASP A 80 8.13 2.33 -23.73
CA ASP A 80 7.16 2.11 -22.65
C ASP A 80 7.86 2.19 -21.29
N LEU A 81 7.74 3.34 -20.63
CA LEU A 81 8.32 3.60 -19.32
C LEU A 81 7.60 2.87 -18.17
N LYS A 82 6.40 2.32 -18.40
CA LYS A 82 5.60 1.68 -17.34
C LYS A 82 5.95 0.22 -17.13
N ARG A 83 6.73 -0.37 -18.02
CA ARG A 83 7.03 -1.79 -18.01
C ARG A 83 8.19 -2.10 -17.08
N HIS A 84 8.02 -3.11 -16.22
CA HIS A 84 9.11 -3.71 -15.47
C HIS A 84 10.24 -4.15 -16.39
N ARG A 85 11.46 -3.74 -16.05
CA ARG A 85 12.67 -4.08 -16.81
C ARG A 85 13.45 -5.17 -16.11
N LEU A 86 14.16 -5.97 -16.92
CA LEU A 86 15.05 -7.00 -16.40
C LEU A 86 16.16 -6.40 -15.56
N MET A 87 16.61 -7.16 -14.58
CA MET A 87 17.78 -6.85 -13.77
C MET A 87 19.00 -6.54 -14.65
N GLU A 88 19.71 -5.47 -14.30
CA GLU A 88 20.93 -5.06 -14.98
C GLU A 88 22.10 -6.02 -14.60
N PRO A 89 22.74 -6.70 -15.58
CA PRO A 89 23.88 -7.57 -15.31
C PRO A 89 25.08 -6.84 -14.74
N ASP A 90 25.35 -5.61 -15.18
CA ASP A 90 26.39 -4.77 -14.62
C ASP A 90 25.94 -4.16 -13.28
N ARG A 91 26.41 -4.76 -12.19
CA ARG A 91 26.05 -4.33 -10.84
C ARG A 91 26.58 -2.96 -10.46
N ASP A 92 27.67 -2.48 -11.06
CA ASP A 92 28.17 -1.14 -10.77
C ASP A 92 27.35 -0.08 -11.50
N LEU A 93 26.89 -0.38 -12.72
CA LEU A 93 25.92 0.45 -13.43
C LEU A 93 24.57 0.50 -12.68
N ALA A 94 24.05 -0.66 -12.26
CA ALA A 94 22.83 -0.75 -11.45
C ALA A 94 22.92 0.13 -10.20
N ARG A 95 24.02 0.04 -9.45
CA ARG A 95 24.26 0.87 -8.26
C ARG A 95 24.29 2.37 -8.56
N ARG A 96 24.81 2.80 -9.72
CA ARG A 96 24.80 4.23 -10.11
C ARG A 96 23.39 4.72 -10.35
N VAL A 97 22.55 3.92 -11.00
CA VAL A 97 21.12 4.22 -11.18
C VAL A 97 20.43 4.28 -9.80
N THR A 98 20.62 3.28 -8.95
CA THR A 98 20.06 3.25 -7.58
C THR A 98 20.43 4.50 -6.78
N ARG A 99 21.71 4.89 -6.77
CA ARG A 99 22.16 6.11 -6.06
C ARG A 99 21.55 7.39 -6.61
N SER A 100 21.32 7.44 -7.92
CA SER A 100 20.65 8.60 -8.54
C SER A 100 19.20 8.69 -8.06
N MET A 101 18.50 7.54 -8.01
CA MET A 101 17.14 7.46 -7.46
C MET A 101 17.10 7.83 -5.98
N GLU A 102 18.07 7.39 -5.17
CA GLU A 102 18.19 7.77 -3.75
C GLU A 102 18.31 9.28 -3.55
N VAL A 103 19.03 9.98 -4.44
CA VAL A 103 19.16 11.45 -4.38
C VAL A 103 17.87 12.13 -4.82
N ILE A 104 17.26 11.70 -5.93
CA ILE A 104 16.05 12.30 -6.48
C ILE A 104 14.86 12.12 -5.52
N PHE A 105 14.74 10.93 -4.93
CA PHE A 105 13.64 10.55 -4.04
C PHE A 105 14.06 10.46 -2.56
N ALA A 106 15.07 11.24 -2.14
CA ALA A 106 15.57 11.24 -0.76
C ALA A 106 14.48 11.49 0.30
N PHE A 107 13.40 12.19 -0.08
CA PHE A 107 12.27 12.48 0.80
C PHE A 107 11.33 11.28 1.02
N LEU A 108 11.28 10.36 0.05
CA LEU A 108 10.18 9.40 -0.12
C LEU A 108 10.09 8.38 1.03
N GLU A 109 11.24 7.87 1.49
CA GLU A 109 11.31 6.95 2.64
C GLU A 109 10.63 7.57 3.86
N SER A 110 10.94 8.83 4.14
CA SER A 110 10.42 9.53 5.31
C SER A 110 8.92 9.82 5.21
N GLU A 111 8.40 10.13 4.01
CA GLU A 111 6.98 10.39 3.80
C GLU A 111 6.15 9.10 3.90
N LEU A 112 6.60 8.01 3.28
CA LEU A 112 5.91 6.72 3.37
C LEU A 112 5.95 6.16 4.79
N GLN A 113 7.06 6.34 5.51
CA GLN A 113 7.13 5.97 6.92
C GLN A 113 6.12 6.77 7.76
N ARG A 114 6.02 8.10 7.55
CA ARG A 114 5.03 8.93 8.24
C ARG A 114 3.60 8.48 7.96
N LEU A 115 3.29 8.17 6.71
CA LEU A 115 1.96 7.68 6.33
C LEU A 115 1.65 6.33 7.00
N MET A 116 2.60 5.41 6.97
CA MET A 116 2.49 4.12 7.66
C MET A 116 2.27 4.29 9.17
N GLU A 117 3.02 5.19 9.81
CA GLU A 117 2.85 5.51 11.23
C GLU A 117 1.48 6.10 11.53
N TRP A 118 0.96 6.97 10.66
CA TRP A 118 -0.39 7.50 10.79
C TRP A 118 -1.45 6.39 10.73
N VAL A 119 -1.32 5.45 9.79
CA VAL A 119 -2.25 4.31 9.65
C VAL A 119 -2.26 3.43 10.90
N VAL A 120 -1.08 2.98 11.32
CA VAL A 120 -0.93 2.09 12.49
C VAL A 120 -1.30 2.80 13.79
N GLY A 121 -1.14 4.13 13.84
CA GLY A 121 -1.58 4.96 14.95
C GLY A 121 -3.10 5.06 15.10
N GLN A 122 -3.89 4.79 14.05
CA GLN A 122 -5.36 4.74 14.15
C GLN A 122 -5.81 3.46 14.88
N ASP A 123 -5.26 2.33 14.48
CA ASP A 123 -5.52 1.01 15.06
C ASP A 123 -4.33 0.09 14.71
N PRO A 124 -3.63 -0.50 15.69
CA PRO A 124 -2.51 -1.41 15.44
C PRO A 124 -2.85 -2.57 14.50
N LEU A 125 -4.12 -3.00 14.43
CA LEU A 125 -4.56 -4.07 13.52
C LEU A 125 -4.47 -3.70 12.05
N GLN A 126 -4.54 -2.39 11.73
CA GLN A 126 -4.36 -1.89 10.37
C GLN A 126 -2.97 -2.23 9.82
N GLY A 127 -1.98 -2.47 10.70
CA GLY A 127 -0.65 -2.92 10.32
C GLY A 127 -0.65 -4.20 9.49
N VAL A 128 -1.62 -5.11 9.67
CA VAL A 128 -1.75 -6.32 8.86
C VAL A 128 -2.03 -5.98 7.40
N GLY A 129 -2.98 -5.07 7.15
CA GLY A 129 -3.30 -4.61 5.80
C GLY A 129 -2.15 -3.88 5.12
N VAL A 130 -1.36 -3.11 5.89
CA VAL A 130 -0.17 -2.44 5.38
C VAL A 130 0.94 -3.44 5.04
N LEU A 131 1.20 -4.45 5.89
CA LEU A 131 2.18 -5.51 5.62
C LEU A 131 1.84 -6.25 4.32
N ALA A 132 0.59 -6.66 4.16
CA ALA A 132 0.15 -7.36 2.94
C ALA A 132 0.28 -6.48 1.68
N ALA A 133 -0.03 -5.18 1.77
CA ALA A 133 0.18 -4.25 0.66
C ALA A 133 1.67 -4.13 0.28
N LEU A 134 2.56 -4.05 1.28
CA LEU A 134 4.01 -4.03 1.05
C LEU A 134 4.52 -5.34 0.43
N GLU A 135 4.07 -6.49 0.94
CA GLU A 135 4.45 -7.82 0.44
C GLU A 135 4.01 -8.04 -1.00
N ARG A 136 2.78 -7.62 -1.34
CA ARG A 136 2.28 -7.65 -2.73
C ARG A 136 3.20 -6.84 -3.64
N LYS A 137 3.50 -5.58 -3.28
CA LYS A 137 4.39 -4.72 -4.07
C LYS A 137 5.80 -5.25 -4.20
N LEU A 138 6.38 -5.78 -3.11
CA LEU A 138 7.69 -6.42 -3.12
C LEU A 138 7.71 -7.63 -4.06
N SER A 139 6.65 -8.44 -4.07
CA SER A 139 6.52 -9.58 -4.97
C SER A 139 6.48 -9.14 -6.45
N GLU A 140 5.65 -8.13 -6.78
CA GLU A 140 5.51 -7.55 -8.12
C GLU A 140 6.86 -7.13 -8.71
N ILE A 141 7.71 -6.44 -7.91
CA ILE A 141 8.97 -5.86 -8.40
C ILE A 141 10.20 -6.75 -8.15
N SER A 142 10.05 -7.93 -7.54
CA SER A 142 11.17 -8.77 -7.07
C SER A 142 12.14 -9.23 -8.17
N GLN A 143 11.67 -9.38 -9.40
CA GLN A 143 12.46 -9.81 -10.57
C GLN A 143 12.79 -8.64 -11.53
N SER A 144 12.62 -7.40 -11.08
CA SER A 144 12.83 -6.19 -11.87
C SER A 144 14.08 -5.42 -11.43
N ASN A 145 14.62 -4.55 -12.28
CA ASN A 145 15.74 -3.67 -11.94
C ASN A 145 15.42 -2.55 -10.91
N GLN A 146 14.28 -2.61 -10.21
CA GLN A 146 13.81 -1.59 -9.28
C GLN A 146 14.49 -1.72 -7.90
N ASP A 147 15.83 -1.74 -7.87
CA ASP A 147 16.63 -1.93 -6.64
C ASP A 147 16.35 -0.86 -5.58
N TYR A 148 16.14 0.40 -6.00
CA TYR A 148 15.79 1.51 -5.10
C TYR A 148 14.45 1.26 -4.40
N LEU A 149 13.39 0.99 -5.17
CA LEU A 149 12.06 0.72 -4.64
C LEU A 149 12.04 -0.55 -3.79
N ASN A 150 12.72 -1.63 -4.21
CA ASN A 150 12.87 -2.85 -3.43
C ASN A 150 13.47 -2.55 -2.04
N THR A 151 14.57 -1.80 -2.00
CA THR A 151 15.24 -1.43 -0.73
C THR A 151 14.34 -0.57 0.15
N LEU A 152 13.68 0.43 -0.43
CA LEU A 152 12.73 1.31 0.25
C LEU A 152 11.59 0.53 0.90
N LEU A 153 10.92 -0.34 0.13
CA LEU A 153 9.79 -1.13 0.59
C LEU A 153 10.20 -2.17 1.63
N GLN A 154 11.37 -2.81 1.48
CA GLN A 154 11.90 -3.73 2.50
C GLN A 154 12.15 -3.03 3.83
N LYS A 155 12.70 -1.80 3.83
CA LYS A 155 12.89 -1.03 5.08
C LYS A 155 11.57 -0.73 5.78
N LEU A 156 10.55 -0.30 5.03
CA LEU A 156 9.22 -0.04 5.58
C LEU A 156 8.58 -1.32 6.15
N HIS A 157 8.68 -2.42 5.40
CA HIS A 157 8.19 -3.74 5.82
C HIS A 157 8.86 -4.20 7.12
N SER A 158 10.19 -4.23 7.18
CA SER A 158 10.92 -4.65 8.40
C SER A 158 10.63 -3.76 9.61
N LEU A 159 10.46 -2.44 9.40
CA LEU A 159 10.09 -1.52 10.47
C LEU A 159 8.70 -1.85 11.04
N LEU A 160 7.73 -2.12 10.16
CA LEU A 160 6.37 -2.46 10.56
C LEU A 160 6.29 -3.85 11.19
N GLU A 161 6.98 -4.85 10.63
CA GLU A 161 7.06 -6.20 11.17
C GLU A 161 7.58 -6.20 12.61
N GLY A 162 8.64 -5.42 12.87
CA GLY A 162 9.18 -5.25 14.21
C GLY A 162 8.19 -4.60 15.19
N ARG A 163 7.38 -3.63 14.73
CA ARG A 163 6.32 -3.01 15.54
C ARG A 163 5.17 -3.97 15.79
N PHE A 164 4.75 -4.71 14.77
CA PHE A 164 3.65 -5.66 14.87
C PHE A 164 4.01 -6.83 15.77
N SER A 165 5.24 -7.36 15.68
CA SER A 165 5.75 -8.40 16.58
C SER A 165 5.66 -7.98 18.05
N LYS A 166 6.11 -6.75 18.37
CA LYS A 166 5.99 -6.20 19.74
C LYS A 166 4.55 -6.06 20.20
N PHE A 167 3.68 -5.56 19.32
CA PHE A 167 2.25 -5.46 19.61
C PHE A 167 1.65 -6.83 19.94
N VAL A 168 1.96 -7.87 19.14
CA VAL A 168 1.48 -9.24 19.38
C VAL A 168 2.01 -9.79 20.70
N GLU A 169 3.29 -9.60 21.01
CA GLU A 169 3.89 -10.00 22.31
C GLU A 169 3.19 -9.33 23.50
N GLU A 170 2.88 -8.03 23.39
CA GLU A 170 2.12 -7.30 24.42
C GLU A 170 0.70 -7.85 24.60
N GLN A 171 0.02 -8.17 23.50
CA GLN A 171 -1.30 -8.81 23.56
C GLN A 171 -1.21 -10.19 24.24
N ILE A 172 -0.22 -11.02 23.87
CA ILE A 172 0.00 -12.34 24.50
C ILE A 172 0.22 -12.19 26.01
N LYS A 173 1.09 -11.27 26.43
CA LYS A 173 1.35 -11.02 27.86
C LYS A 173 0.10 -10.56 28.60
N ALA A 174 -0.69 -9.66 28.02
CA ALA A 174 -1.94 -9.20 28.61
C ALA A 174 -2.94 -10.35 28.81
N ILE A 175 -2.99 -11.31 27.87
CA ILE A 175 -3.82 -12.51 27.96
C ILE A 175 -3.34 -13.41 29.11
N GLU A 176 -2.03 -13.63 29.22
CA GLU A 176 -1.43 -14.44 30.28
C GLU A 176 -1.65 -13.84 31.68
N GLU A 177 -1.48 -12.53 31.86
CA GLU A 177 -1.77 -11.86 33.12
C GLU A 177 -3.25 -11.99 33.53
N THR A 178 -4.14 -12.03 32.54
CA THR A 178 -5.56 -12.29 32.77
C THR A 178 -5.78 -13.74 33.21
N LYS A 179 -5.09 -14.72 32.60
CA LYS A 179 -5.08 -16.15 32.99
C LYS A 179 -4.71 -16.36 34.46
N VAL A 180 -3.74 -15.62 34.98
CA VAL A 180 -3.31 -15.73 36.40
C VAL A 180 -4.38 -15.19 37.37
N LYS A 181 -5.17 -14.19 36.97
CA LYS A 181 -6.27 -13.63 37.78
C LYS A 181 -7.55 -14.49 37.76
N ILE A 182 -7.72 -15.36 36.76
CA ILE A 182 -8.89 -16.24 36.58
C ILE A 182 -9.00 -17.30 37.68
N ASN A 183 -7.89 -17.69 38.31
CA ASN A 183 -7.92 -18.59 39.47
C ASN A 183 -8.66 -17.99 40.70
N LYS A 184 -9.13 -16.74 40.64
CA LYS A 184 -9.84 -16.06 41.74
C LYS A 184 -11.28 -15.61 41.46
N ARG A 185 -11.85 -15.74 40.24
CA ARG A 185 -13.25 -15.29 39.96
C ARG A 185 -14.00 -16.15 38.92
N LYS A 186 -15.26 -16.50 39.21
CA LYS A 186 -16.21 -17.14 38.28
C LYS A 186 -16.89 -16.07 37.40
N GLY A 187 -16.47 -15.95 36.14
CA GLY A 187 -17.06 -15.06 35.13
C GLY A 187 -16.43 -15.28 33.74
N VAL A 188 -17.10 -14.87 32.67
CA VAL A 188 -16.57 -14.97 31.30
C VAL A 188 -15.34 -14.08 31.16
N ILE A 189 -14.25 -14.68 30.66
CA ILE A 189 -12.94 -14.05 30.56
C ILE A 189 -12.95 -13.04 29.42
N SER A 190 -12.44 -11.81 29.64
CA SER A 190 -12.40 -10.74 28.63
C SER A 190 -11.74 -11.16 27.31
N PHE A 191 -10.75 -12.06 27.35
CA PHE A 191 -10.08 -12.60 26.17
C PHE A 191 -11.00 -13.35 25.20
N PHE A 192 -11.92 -14.20 25.69
CA PHE A 192 -12.90 -14.89 24.85
C PHE A 192 -13.87 -13.93 24.15
N ARG A 193 -13.92 -12.65 24.56
CA ARG A 193 -14.71 -11.61 23.91
C ARG A 193 -13.94 -10.82 22.85
N VAL A 194 -12.61 -10.70 22.99
CA VAL A 194 -11.77 -9.86 22.13
C VAL A 194 -11.11 -10.66 21.01
N PHE A 195 -10.65 -11.88 21.29
CA PHE A 195 -9.95 -12.72 20.30
C PHE A 195 -10.79 -13.06 19.07
N PRO A 196 -12.09 -13.43 19.18
CA PRO A 196 -12.91 -13.69 17.98
C PRO A 196 -13.08 -12.45 17.10
N ALA A 197 -13.17 -11.26 17.69
CA ALA A 197 -13.29 -10.00 16.96
C ALA A 197 -11.96 -9.61 16.27
N PHE A 198 -10.82 -9.82 16.95
CA PHE A 198 -9.49 -9.68 16.36
C PHE A 198 -9.30 -10.61 15.16
N MET A 199 -9.58 -11.92 15.34
CA MET A 199 -9.46 -12.91 14.27
C MET A 199 -10.37 -12.57 13.11
N SER A 200 -11.62 -12.20 13.36
CA SER A 200 -12.55 -11.79 12.32
C SER A 200 -12.09 -10.51 11.59
N ALA A 201 -11.51 -9.53 12.29
CA ALA A 201 -10.97 -8.32 11.66
C ALA A 201 -9.79 -8.65 10.75
N VAL A 202 -8.87 -9.51 11.20
CA VAL A 202 -7.72 -9.96 10.42
C VAL A 202 -8.17 -10.77 9.19
N GLU A 203 -9.07 -11.74 9.37
CA GLU A 203 -9.64 -12.54 8.26
C GLU A 203 -10.38 -11.67 7.23
N ASN A 204 -11.13 -10.65 7.69
CA ASN A 204 -11.80 -9.71 6.80
C ASN A 204 -10.81 -8.83 6.02
N MET A 205 -9.68 -8.44 6.63
CA MET A 205 -8.64 -7.68 5.93
C MET A 205 -7.96 -8.56 4.87
N MET A 206 -7.59 -9.79 5.21
CA MET A 206 -6.96 -10.74 4.28
C MET A 206 -7.88 -11.09 3.10
N SER A 207 -9.15 -11.41 3.37
CA SER A 207 -10.11 -11.72 2.30
C SER A 207 -10.39 -10.54 1.35
N ARG A 208 -10.33 -9.30 1.84
CA ARG A 208 -10.41 -8.11 0.99
C ARG A 208 -9.17 -7.90 0.13
N LEU A 209 -8.00 -8.28 0.63
CA LEU A 209 -6.77 -8.24 -0.14
C LEU A 209 -6.80 -9.26 -1.28
N ASP A 210 -7.33 -10.47 -1.02
CA ASP A 210 -7.52 -11.51 -2.04
C ASP A 210 -8.60 -11.14 -3.08
N ALA A 211 -9.62 -10.37 -2.69
CA ALA A 211 -10.68 -9.92 -3.60
C ALA A 211 -10.23 -8.78 -4.55
N ASN A 212 -9.14 -8.08 -4.20
CA ASN A 212 -8.59 -6.95 -4.96
C ASN A 212 -7.32 -7.32 -5.75
N SER A 213 -6.84 -8.56 -5.66
CA SER A 213 -5.77 -9.15 -6.48
C SER A 213 -6.32 -9.85 -7.72
#